data_AF-A0A8S9LY16-F1
#
_entry.id   AF-A0A8S9LY16-F1
#
_cell.length_a   1.000
_cell.length_b   1.000
_cell.length_c   1.000
_cell.angle_alpha   90.00
_cell.angle_beta   90.00
_cell.angle_gamma   90.00
#
_symmetry.space_group_name_H-M   'P 1'
#
loop_
_entity.id
_entity.type
_entity.pdbx_description
1 polymer ?
#
loop_
_entity_poly.entity_id
_entity_poly.type
_entity_poly.pdbx_seq_one_letter_code
_entity_poly.pdbx_strand_id
1 'polypeptide(L)'
;MVQQVMGKSDKVGTKGLEVSVYGQEGEVGKMMFKMWSVNTPVLMGIGWKNFVKDNDLTKHCDFLTIWMFRHKNSDEICFAIDKTRHHTVTRPLSKRISKAVFRNPN
;
A
#
# COMPACT_ATOMS: atom_id res chain seq x y z
N MET A 1 5.86 13.66 0.43
CA MET A 1 5.87 12.62 1.48
C MET A 1 6.62 11.35 1.06
N VAL A 2 6.29 10.73 -0.09
CA VAL A 2 7.02 9.53 -0.59
C VAL A 2 8.53 9.76 -0.75
N GLN A 3 8.93 10.90 -1.33
CA GLN A 3 10.35 11.28 -1.49
C GLN A 3 11.12 11.54 -0.19
N GLN A 4 10.46 11.82 0.94
CA GLN A 4 11.14 12.04 2.22
C GLN A 4 11.48 10.71 2.90
N VAL A 5 10.64 9.69 2.70
CA VAL A 5 10.86 8.34 3.20
C VAL A 5 11.86 7.60 2.32
N MET A 6 11.77 7.77 0.99
CA MET A 6 12.75 7.26 0.04
C MET A 6 13.99 8.17 0.07
N GLY A 7 14.94 7.84 0.94
CA GLY A 7 16.20 8.58 1.08
C GLY A 7 16.98 8.65 -0.23
N LYS A 8 18.00 9.52 -0.30
CA LYS A 8 18.80 9.79 -1.51
C LYS A 8 19.42 8.52 -2.16
N SER A 9 19.64 7.46 -1.38
CA SER A 9 20.25 6.19 -1.82
C SER A 9 19.25 5.20 -2.43
N ASP A 10 17.98 5.25 -2.04
CA ASP A 10 17.01 4.19 -2.31
C ASP A 10 16.22 4.53 -3.57
N LYS A 11 16.88 4.33 -4.72
CA LYS A 11 16.23 4.48 -6.02
C LYS A 11 15.34 3.26 -6.28
N VAL A 12 14.12 3.27 -5.75
CA VAL A 12 13.10 2.29 -6.16
C VAL A 12 12.70 2.61 -7.61
N GLY A 13 13.28 1.86 -8.54
CA GLY A 13 12.97 1.95 -9.96
C GLY A 13 11.91 0.93 -10.40
N THR A 14 11.85 0.73 -11.71
CA THR A 14 10.95 -0.27 -12.33
C THR A 14 11.33 -1.71 -11.98
N LYS A 15 12.59 -1.97 -11.58
CA LYS A 15 13.05 -3.27 -11.08
C LYS A 15 12.39 -3.67 -9.77
N GLY A 16 12.02 -2.68 -8.95
CA GLY A 16 11.41 -2.89 -7.64
C GLY A 16 12.40 -3.24 -6.53
N LEU A 17 11.87 -3.27 -5.32
CA LEU A 17 12.52 -3.58 -4.05
C LEU A 17 11.59 -4.50 -3.27
N GLU A 18 12.12 -5.58 -2.72
CA GLU A 18 11.37 -6.39 -1.76
C GLU A 18 11.30 -5.66 -0.41
N VAL A 19 10.10 -5.51 0.14
CA VAL A 19 9.84 -4.74 1.36
C VAL A 19 9.04 -5.58 2.36
N SER A 20 9.28 -5.36 3.65
CA SER A 20 8.42 -5.91 4.70
C SER A 20 7.12 -5.12 4.80
N VAL A 21 6.02 -5.86 4.98
CA VAL A 21 4.68 -5.33 5.14
C VAL A 21 4.09 -5.79 6.45
N TYR A 22 3.53 -4.86 7.20
CA TYR A 22 2.96 -5.06 8.52
C TYR A 22 1.45 -4.80 8.48
N GLY A 23 0.68 -5.66 9.13
CA GLY A 23 -0.75 -5.52 9.39
C GLY A 23 -1.01 -5.20 10.86
N GLN A 24 -2.27 -5.28 11.29
CA GLN A 24 -2.64 -5.02 12.68
C GLN A 24 -1.97 -6.00 13.67
N GLU A 25 -1.73 -7.25 13.25
CA GLU A 25 -1.13 -8.31 14.06
C GLU A 25 0.41 -8.37 13.98
N GLY A 26 1.06 -7.38 13.37
CA GLY A 26 2.52 -7.36 13.17
C GLY A 26 2.95 -7.66 11.73
N GLU A 27 4.14 -8.23 11.53
CA GLU A 27 4.66 -8.50 10.19
C GLU A 27 3.79 -9.53 9.45
N VAL A 28 3.22 -9.12 8.32
CA VAL A 28 2.37 -9.96 7.47
C VAL A 28 3.17 -10.65 6.37
N GLY A 29 4.29 -10.05 5.95
CA GLY A 29 5.26 -10.70 5.07
C GLY A 29 5.92 -9.76 4.08
N LYS A 30 6.59 -10.34 3.08
CA LYS A 30 7.33 -9.60 2.04
C LYS A 30 6.44 -9.30 0.83
N MET A 31 6.58 -8.11 0.26
CA MET A 31 5.95 -7.71 -1.00
C MET A 31 6.95 -7.02 -1.93
N MET A 32 6.65 -7.00 -3.23
CA MET A 32 7.44 -6.26 -4.21
C MET A 32 6.92 -4.83 -4.33
N PHE A 33 7.72 -3.86 -3.91
CA PHE A 33 7.45 -2.44 -4.10
C PHE A 33 8.19 -1.91 -5.32
N LYS A 34 7.49 -1.28 -6.28
CA LYS A 34 8.14 -0.70 -7.46
C LYS A 34 7.41 0.51 -8.01
N MET A 35 8.08 1.24 -8.89
CA MET A 35 7.49 2.33 -9.66
C MET A 35 7.07 1.81 -11.04
N TRP A 36 5.77 1.84 -11.38
CA TRP A 36 5.30 1.53 -12.74
C TRP A 36 5.55 2.67 -13.73
N SER A 37 5.48 3.91 -13.24
CA SER A 37 5.83 5.14 -13.95
C SER A 37 6.59 6.05 -12.98
N VAL A 38 7.02 7.23 -13.44
CA VAL A 38 7.71 8.22 -12.58
C VAL A 38 6.96 8.49 -11.27
N ASN A 39 5.62 8.44 -11.29
CA ASN A 39 4.78 8.85 -10.16
C ASN A 39 3.79 7.78 -9.69
N THR A 40 3.89 6.52 -10.15
CA THR A 40 2.94 5.46 -9.78
C THR A 40 3.63 4.39 -8.91
N PRO A 41 3.62 4.54 -7.58
CA PRO A 41 4.10 3.51 -6.65
C PRO A 41 3.11 2.33 -6.59
N VAL A 42 3.65 1.11 -6.59
CA VAL A 42 2.85 -0.12 -6.58
C VAL A 42 3.44 -1.14 -5.61
N LEU A 43 2.59 -1.69 -4.73
CA LEU A 43 2.85 -2.94 -4.01
C LEU A 43 2.22 -4.10 -4.76
N MET A 44 3.00 -5.13 -5.06
CA MET A 44 2.57 -6.26 -5.88
C MET A 44 3.29 -7.56 -5.53
N GLY A 45 3.05 -8.59 -6.34
CA GLY A 45 3.67 -9.90 -6.21
C GLY A 45 2.79 -10.89 -5.45
N ILE A 46 3.37 -12.05 -5.10
CA ILE A 46 2.66 -13.11 -4.37
C ILE A 46 2.23 -12.65 -2.98
N GLY A 47 3.04 -11.85 -2.29
CA GLY A 47 2.70 -11.29 -0.99
C GLY A 47 1.42 -10.46 -1.00
N TRP A 48 1.21 -9.63 -2.04
CA TRP A 48 -0.06 -8.90 -2.20
C TRP A 48 -1.26 -9.82 -2.41
N LYS A 49 -1.11 -10.88 -3.21
CA LYS A 49 -2.19 -11.87 -3.44
C LYS A 49 -2.55 -12.60 -2.14
N ASN A 50 -1.55 -12.98 -1.35
CA ASN A 50 -1.75 -13.61 -0.05
C ASN A 50 -2.43 -12.63 0.91
N PHE A 51 -1.98 -11.37 0.98
CA PHE A 51 -2.62 -10.35 1.81
C PHE A 51 -4.11 -10.18 1.48
N VAL A 52 -4.46 -10.11 0.19
CA VAL A 52 -5.86 -10.06 -0.27
C VAL A 52 -6.65 -11.28 0.20
N LYS A 53 -6.08 -12.48 0.08
CA LYS A 53 -6.74 -13.73 0.48
C LYS A 53 -6.92 -13.82 1.99
N ASP A 54 -5.85 -13.61 2.74
CA ASP A 54 -5.80 -13.81 4.19
C ASP A 54 -6.63 -12.76 4.94
N ASN A 55 -6.81 -11.58 4.35
CA ASN A 55 -7.67 -10.53 4.88
C ASN A 55 -9.06 -10.48 4.24
N ASP A 56 -9.43 -11.46 3.40
CA ASP A 56 -10.73 -11.51 2.69
C ASP A 56 -11.06 -10.19 1.94
N LEU A 57 -10.07 -9.55 1.32
CA LEU A 57 -10.29 -8.23 0.74
C LEU A 57 -11.31 -8.27 -0.40
N THR A 58 -12.37 -7.51 -0.24
CA THR A 58 -13.50 -7.42 -1.14
C THR A 58 -13.59 -6.02 -1.74
N LYS A 59 -13.80 -5.96 -3.05
CA LYS A 59 -13.92 -4.69 -3.79
C LYS A 59 -15.03 -3.81 -3.20
N HIS A 60 -14.83 -2.50 -3.29
CA HIS A 60 -15.78 -1.43 -2.93
C HIS A 60 -16.04 -1.24 -1.44
N CYS A 61 -16.12 -2.32 -0.65
CA CYS A 61 -16.41 -2.24 0.78
C CYS A 61 -15.16 -2.20 1.66
N ASP A 62 -14.03 -2.72 1.20
CA ASP A 62 -12.77 -2.64 1.93
C ASP A 62 -11.94 -1.44 1.47
N PHE A 63 -11.57 -0.62 2.44
CA PHE A 63 -10.75 0.55 2.28
C PHE A 63 -9.42 0.31 2.99
N LEU A 64 -8.33 0.55 2.26
CA LEU A 64 -6.99 0.35 2.78
C LEU A 64 -6.32 1.68 3.08
N THR A 65 -5.73 1.79 4.26
CA THR A 65 -4.78 2.85 4.57
C THR A 65 -3.39 2.25 4.53
N ILE A 66 -2.51 2.83 3.71
CA ILE A 66 -1.17 2.32 3.48
C ILE A 66 -0.18 3.41 3.90
N TRP A 67 0.67 3.09 4.87
CA TRP A 67 1.79 3.94 5.28
C TRP A 67 3.10 3.35 4.79
N MET A 68 4.01 4.21 4.38
CA MET A 68 5.39 3.85 4.06
C MET A 68 6.29 4.48 5.11
N PHE A 69 7.21 3.69 5.66
CA PHE A 69 8.11 4.12 6.73
C PHE A 69 9.47 3.43 6.62
N ARG A 70 10.46 3.91 7.39
CA ARG A 70 11.74 3.21 7.54
C ARG A 70 11.76 2.47 8.87
N HIS A 71 12.18 1.21 8.84
CA HIS A 71 12.33 0.42 10.05
C HIS A 71 13.45 1.01 10.93
N LYS A 72 13.19 1.18 12.22
CA LYS A 72 14.10 1.90 13.13
C LYS A 72 15.51 1.30 13.20
N ASN A 73 15.62 -0.03 13.11
CA ASN A 73 16.90 -0.72 13.32
C ASN A 73 17.64 -1.03 12.02
N SER A 74 16.92 -1.39 10.95
CA SER A 74 17.52 -1.78 9.66
C SER A 74 17.56 -0.63 8.65
N ASP A 75 16.87 0.47 8.93
CA ASP A 75 16.62 1.59 8.01
C ASP A 75 15.88 1.19 6.71
N GLU A 76 15.45 -0.06 6.57
CA GLU A 76 14.79 -0.56 5.36
C GLU A 76 13.39 0.07 5.17
N ILE A 77 13.02 0.26 3.90
CA ILE A 77 11.67 0.70 3.53
C ILE A 77 10.69 -0.43 3.87
N CYS A 78 9.69 -0.08 4.66
CA CYS A 78 8.60 -0.95 5.10
C CYS A 78 7.25 -0.30 4.82
N PHE A 79 6.21 -1.12 4.82
CA PHE A 79 4.84 -0.65 4.70
C PHE A 79 3.98 -1.17 5.85
N ALA A 80 3.06 -0.33 6.32
CA ALA A 80 1.97 -0.76 7.19
C ALA A 80 0.67 -0.66 6.39
N ILE A 81 -0.17 -1.68 6.46
CA ILE A 81 -1.47 -1.70 5.80
C ILE A 81 -2.54 -1.96 6.85
N ASP A 82 -3.46 -1.02 6.96
CA ASP A 82 -4.67 -1.16 7.76
C ASP A 82 -5.90 -1.29 6.85
N LYS A 83 -6.87 -2.07 7.30
CA LYS A 83 -8.10 -2.38 6.58
C LYS A 83 -9.30 -1.88 7.38
N THR A 84 -10.16 -1.10 6.74
CA THR A 84 -11.49 -0.76 7.25
C THR A 84 -12.57 -1.30 6.31
N ARG A 85 -13.52 -2.08 6.84
CA ARG A 85 -14.66 -2.60 6.07
C ARG A 85 -15.91 -1.75 6.30
N HIS A 86 -16.52 -1.30 5.21
CA HIS A 86 -17.82 -0.62 5.22
C HIS A 86 -18.87 -1.49 4.52
N HIS A 87 -19.58 -2.33 5.29
CA HIS A 87 -20.55 -3.30 4.77
C HIS A 87 -21.71 -2.70 3.96
N THR A 88 -21.99 -1.41 4.13
CA THR A 88 -23.04 -0.69 3.39
C THR A 88 -22.61 -0.25 1.99
N VAL A 89 -21.30 -0.28 1.68
CA VAL A 89 -20.77 0.12 0.38
C VAL A 89 -20.62 -1.10 -0.52
N THR A 90 -21.61 -1.36 -1.36
CA THR A 90 -21.64 -2.54 -2.24
C THR A 90 -21.22 -2.26 -3.69
N ARG A 91 -20.99 -0.98 -4.02
CA ARG A 91 -20.72 -0.50 -5.39
C ARG A 91 -19.61 0.55 -5.37
N PRO A 92 -18.97 0.83 -6.52
CA PRO A 92 -18.00 1.92 -6.61
C PRO A 92 -18.55 3.24 -6.04
N LEU A 93 -17.72 3.95 -5.29
CA LEU A 93 -18.06 5.29 -4.82
C LEU A 93 -18.31 6.22 -6.01
N SER A 94 -19.29 7.12 -5.86
CA SER A 94 -19.53 8.16 -6.87
C SER A 94 -18.27 9.01 -7.07
N LYS A 95 -18.04 9.50 -8.30
CA LYS A 95 -16.88 10.36 -8.63
C LYS A 95 -16.74 11.54 -7.66
N ARG A 96 -17.87 12.11 -7.22
CA ARG A 96 -17.91 13.21 -6.26
C ARG A 96 -17.30 12.81 -4.91
N ILE A 97 -17.69 11.66 -4.36
CA ILE A 97 -17.18 11.17 -3.07
C ILE A 97 -15.71 10.78 -3.21
N SER A 98 -15.35 10.03 -4.26
CA SER A 98 -13.97 9.60 -4.50
C SER A 98 -13.01 10.78 -4.54
N LYS A 99 -13.37 11.88 -5.23
CA LYS A 99 -12.54 13.10 -5.31
C LYS A 99 -12.45 13.84 -3.97
N ALA A 100 -13.51 13.81 -3.16
CA ALA A 100 -13.54 14.49 -1.88
C ALA A 100 -12.67 13.76 -0.82
N VAL A 101 -12.73 12.43 -0.81
CA VAL A 101 -12.02 11.58 0.17
C VAL A 101 -10.57 11.34 -0.25
N PHE A 102 -10.34 10.96 -1.51
CA PHE A 102 -9.01 10.72 -2.05
C PHE A 102 -8.58 11.97 -2.81
N ARG A 103 -8.03 12.96 -2.09
CA ARG A 103 -7.68 14.30 -2.63
C ARG A 103 -6.65 14.29 -3.77
N ASN A 104 -6.04 13.15 -4.08
CA ASN A 104 -5.24 12.92 -5.29
C ASN A 104 -5.44 11.46 -5.74
N PRO A 105 -6.46 11.17 -6.54
CA PRO A 105 -6.44 9.96 -7.35
C PRO A 105 -5.50 10.25 -8.52
N ASN A 106 -4.44 9.45 -8.66
CA ASN A 106 -3.42 9.57 -9.71
C ASN A 106 -3.92 10.09 -11.06
#